data_AF-T2M7P3-F1
#
_entry.id   AF-T2M7P3-F1
#
_cell.length_a   1.000
_cell.length_b   1.000
_cell.length_c   1.000
_cell.angle_alpha   90.00
_cell.angle_beta   90.00
_cell.angle_gamma   90.00
#
_symmetry.space_group_name_H-M   'P 1'
#
loop_
_entity.id
_entity.type
_entity.pdbx_description
1 polymer ?
#
loop_
_entity_poly.entity_id
_entity_poly.type
_entity_poly.pdbx_seq_one_letter_code
_entity_poly.pdbx_strand_id
1 'polypeptide(L)'
;MMMMSEFGENIWDISSWTSDVVWKDAHLHRYFDTLPFNECIKEVIDLAQTYFESIHRAYDDDEEGAVEPDFPYLDILVLITEEYLYGFFFQVVTPLQELQLLETLCRYFQESKLDPVRYLVFDCLFGLPGENLDLQIGILEHKMTLMCKLSSMAVGTACGNVLNCIAVWMHSYGSQLGRGARVAYFIVNDYCYICPKAIDAVKNVVNVSPVFAYQFIVALSHHYVDAKQDDDNDDLIPPASLIEILATWIIEQPNICSVKVPSVFLELPSIHKFVYSDNEKNFDLCPIFSYMEWCLLEPFLRHQTLSDVAIKKKSYSMLHYGFLKFMSSEKSISAMALNDSDGEIEPGELLEENDGVDLLKKSDVLFLLNVVKKSIQKYPDALEEHKQEAVDKLLQILQVAKWAGCYDFPPKQLIPFFVDLPKTRLLTLILSTW
;
A
#
# COMPACT_ATOMS: atom_id res chain seq x y z
N MET A 1 0.23 -8.13 38.15
CA MET A 1 0.39 -7.72 39.57
C MET A 1 0.96 -6.30 39.53
N MET A 2 0.18 -5.26 39.87
CA MET A 2 0.64 -3.86 39.80
C MET A 2 1.78 -3.64 40.80
N MET A 3 3.02 -3.59 40.31
CA MET A 3 4.14 -3.07 41.11
C MET A 3 4.21 -1.57 40.90
N MET A 4 4.06 -0.84 41.99
CA MET A 4 4.18 0.62 42.02
C MET A 4 5.59 0.99 42.46
N SER A 5 6.15 2.07 41.90
CA SER A 5 7.41 2.67 42.38
C SER A 5 7.27 3.17 43.83
N GLU A 6 8.39 3.57 44.45
CA GLU A 6 8.38 4.22 45.78
C GLU A 6 7.47 5.46 45.85
N PHE A 7 7.09 6.03 44.70
CA PHE A 7 6.22 7.19 44.56
C PHE A 7 4.79 6.86 44.09
N GLY A 8 4.43 5.58 43.92
CA GLY A 8 3.10 5.19 43.48
C GLY A 8 2.88 5.29 41.97
N GLU A 9 3.94 5.29 41.16
CA GLU A 9 3.83 5.29 39.69
C GLU A 9 3.89 3.86 39.14
N ASN A 10 3.15 3.59 38.06
CA ASN A 10 3.14 2.27 37.44
C ASN A 10 4.42 2.09 36.61
N ILE A 11 5.26 1.12 37.01
CA ILE A 11 6.51 0.82 36.30
C ILE A 11 6.23 0.33 34.86
N TRP A 12 5.05 -0.27 34.63
CA TRP A 12 4.65 -0.78 33.31
C TRP A 12 3.99 0.27 32.41
N ASP A 13 3.82 1.51 32.89
CA ASP A 13 3.27 2.61 32.11
C ASP A 13 4.32 3.72 31.95
N ILE A 14 5.20 3.55 30.95
CA ILE A 14 6.34 4.44 30.71
C ILE A 14 5.90 5.90 30.51
N SER A 15 4.73 6.15 29.93
CA SER A 15 4.26 7.51 29.67
C SER A 15 3.89 8.27 30.95
N SER A 16 3.59 7.54 32.02
CA SER A 16 3.20 8.11 33.31
C SER A 16 4.37 8.48 34.23
N TRP A 17 5.62 8.18 33.83
CA TRP A 17 6.77 8.36 34.71
C TRP A 17 7.08 9.84 34.95
N THR A 18 7.23 10.25 36.22
CA THR A 18 7.70 11.61 36.55
C THR A 18 8.95 11.63 37.40
N SER A 19 9.26 10.52 38.10
CA SER A 19 10.49 10.36 38.90
C SER A 19 11.23 9.04 38.61
N ASP A 20 12.48 8.95 39.04
CA ASP A 20 13.31 7.72 39.05
C ASP A 20 13.41 6.96 37.72
N VAL A 21 13.32 7.68 36.60
CA VAL A 21 13.32 7.12 35.24
C VAL A 21 14.47 6.13 35.02
N VAL A 22 15.70 6.51 35.40
CA VAL A 22 16.90 5.66 35.26
C VAL A 22 16.78 4.35 36.05
N TRP A 23 16.17 4.39 37.24
CA TRP A 23 16.01 3.17 38.04
C TRP A 23 14.92 2.27 37.45
N LYS A 24 13.80 2.84 36.99
CA LYS A 24 12.70 2.08 36.37
C LYS A 24 13.14 1.46 35.05
N ASP A 25 13.86 2.20 34.24
CA ASP A 25 14.49 1.71 33.01
C ASP A 25 15.42 0.51 33.29
N ALA A 26 16.34 0.65 34.25
CA ALA A 26 17.21 -0.44 34.65
C ALA A 26 16.44 -1.64 35.27
N HIS A 27 15.29 -1.39 35.90
CA HIS A 27 14.42 -2.43 36.43
C HIS A 27 13.73 -3.22 35.31
N LEU A 28 13.22 -2.55 34.29
CA LEU A 28 12.62 -3.19 33.12
C LEU A 28 13.65 -4.08 32.41
N HIS A 29 14.86 -3.58 32.15
CA HIS A 29 15.92 -4.39 31.54
C HIS A 29 16.23 -5.64 32.35
N ARG A 30 16.40 -5.51 33.68
CA ARG A 30 16.61 -6.68 34.56
C ARG A 30 15.45 -7.67 34.53
N TYR A 31 14.21 -7.21 34.37
CA TYR A 31 13.06 -8.08 34.24
C TYR A 31 13.11 -8.85 32.92
N PHE A 32 13.26 -8.16 31.79
CA PHE A 32 13.29 -8.78 30.47
C PHE A 32 14.49 -9.73 30.28
N ASP A 33 15.64 -9.42 30.87
CA ASP A 33 16.83 -10.29 30.88
C ASP A 33 16.57 -11.67 31.52
N THR A 34 15.57 -11.78 32.40
CA THR A 34 15.23 -13.05 33.06
C THR A 34 14.20 -13.89 32.30
N LEU A 35 13.53 -13.30 31.31
CA LEU A 35 12.44 -13.96 30.61
C LEU A 35 12.92 -14.86 29.47
N PRO A 36 12.25 -16.00 29.24
CA PRO A 36 12.41 -16.71 27.99
C PRO A 36 11.83 -15.90 26.83
N PHE A 37 12.39 -16.05 25.64
CA PHE A 37 12.07 -15.22 24.46
C PHE A 37 10.55 -15.13 24.16
N ASN A 38 9.81 -16.23 24.29
CA ASN A 38 8.37 -16.28 24.02
C ASN A 38 7.53 -15.46 25.02
N GLU A 39 7.96 -15.36 26.27
CA GLU A 39 7.32 -14.52 27.28
C GLU A 39 7.77 -13.06 27.09
N CYS A 40 9.05 -12.87 26.80
CA CYS A 40 9.62 -11.56 26.50
C CYS A 40 8.86 -10.83 25.36
N ILE A 41 8.56 -11.53 24.25
CA ILE A 41 7.78 -10.95 23.14
C ILE A 41 6.43 -10.39 23.64
N LYS A 42 5.71 -11.17 24.44
CA LYS A 42 4.37 -10.78 24.92
C LYS A 42 4.45 -9.59 25.86
N GLU A 43 5.37 -9.63 26.81
CA GLU A 43 5.54 -8.58 27.82
C GLU A 43 6.01 -7.26 27.19
N VAL A 44 6.84 -7.30 26.15
CA VAL A 44 7.23 -6.08 25.39
C VAL A 44 6.04 -5.51 24.62
N ILE A 45 5.23 -6.36 23.98
CA ILE A 45 4.03 -5.91 23.27
C ILE A 45 3.00 -5.33 24.24
N ASP A 46 2.79 -5.96 25.40
CA ASP A 46 1.89 -5.48 26.45
C ASP A 46 2.38 -4.15 27.06
N LEU A 47 3.70 -3.98 27.20
CA LEU A 47 4.32 -2.71 27.60
C LEU A 47 4.02 -1.59 26.58
N ALA A 48 4.21 -1.87 25.28
CA ALA A 48 3.89 -0.92 24.21
C ALA A 48 2.39 -0.60 24.17
N GLN A 49 1.53 -1.61 24.31
CA GLN A 49 0.09 -1.41 24.38
C GLN A 49 -0.28 -0.49 25.56
N THR A 50 0.23 -0.78 26.75
CA THR A 50 -0.07 -0.01 27.97
C THR A 50 0.34 1.45 27.78
N TYR A 51 1.52 1.69 27.21
CA TYR A 51 2.01 3.03 26.88
C TYR A 51 1.05 3.79 25.98
N PHE A 52 0.69 3.22 24.82
CA PHE A 52 -0.15 3.92 23.84
C PHE A 52 -1.62 4.01 24.27
N GLU A 53 -2.14 3.08 25.07
CA GLU A 53 -3.46 3.22 25.69
C GLU A 53 -3.51 4.37 26.70
N SER A 54 -2.40 4.61 27.41
CA SER A 54 -2.29 5.72 28.36
C SER A 54 -2.24 7.07 27.63
N ILE A 55 -1.43 7.16 26.56
CA ILE A 55 -1.38 8.35 25.69
C ILE A 55 -2.73 8.62 25.02
N HIS A 56 -3.36 7.60 24.45
CA HIS A 56 -4.66 7.76 23.77
C HIS A 56 -5.74 8.23 24.74
N ARG A 57 -5.79 7.70 25.97
CA ARG A 57 -6.72 8.17 27.01
C ARG A 57 -6.48 9.64 27.38
N ALA A 58 -5.21 10.03 27.55
CA ALA A 58 -4.87 11.42 27.86
C ALA A 58 -5.25 12.38 26.71
N TYR A 59 -5.16 11.94 25.47
CA TYR A 59 -5.56 12.72 24.29
C TYR A 59 -7.09 12.83 24.15
N ASP A 60 -7.82 11.73 24.33
CA ASP A 60 -9.30 11.71 24.22
C ASP A 60 -9.97 12.56 25.33
N ASP A 61 -9.32 12.68 26.49
CA ASP A 61 -9.82 13.46 27.64
C ASP A 61 -9.59 14.99 27.48
N ASP A 62 -8.82 15.45 26.49
CA ASP A 62 -8.54 16.87 26.26
C ASP A 62 -9.63 17.52 25.38
N GLU A 63 -10.62 18.15 26.02
CA GLU A 63 -11.79 18.79 25.37
C GLU A 63 -11.44 19.90 24.35
N GLU A 64 -10.20 20.43 24.36
CA GLU A 64 -9.78 21.50 23.44
C GLU A 64 -9.14 21.01 22.14
N GLY A 65 -8.84 19.72 21.99
CA GLY A 65 -8.41 19.09 20.70
C GLY A 65 -7.18 19.74 20.02
N ALA A 66 -6.43 20.58 20.74
CA ALA A 66 -5.45 21.50 20.14
C ALA A 66 -3.99 21.15 20.46
N VAL A 67 -3.73 20.14 21.29
CA VAL A 67 -2.37 19.75 21.70
C VAL A 67 -2.00 18.46 20.97
N GLU A 68 -0.98 18.52 20.12
CA GLU A 68 -0.36 17.32 19.56
C GLU A 68 0.05 16.36 20.70
N PRO A 69 -0.25 15.05 20.61
CA PRO A 69 0.14 14.11 21.65
C PRO A 69 1.65 14.15 21.88
N ASP A 70 2.05 14.46 23.11
CA ASP A 70 3.44 14.29 23.52
C ASP A 70 3.71 12.81 23.75
N PHE A 71 4.92 12.36 23.40
CA PHE A 71 5.36 10.99 23.56
C PHE A 71 6.51 10.92 24.58
N PRO A 72 6.21 11.09 25.89
CA PRO A 72 7.22 11.07 26.94
C PRO A 72 7.94 9.72 26.97
N TYR A 73 9.28 9.76 27.03
CA TYR A 73 10.16 8.58 27.17
C TYR A 73 9.97 7.49 26.11
N LEU A 74 9.47 7.85 24.92
CA LEU A 74 9.28 6.94 23.80
C LEU A 74 10.58 6.26 23.34
N ASP A 75 11.70 6.97 23.47
CA ASP A 75 13.04 6.45 23.20
C ASP A 75 13.37 5.21 24.05
N ILE A 76 12.95 5.18 25.32
CA ILE A 76 13.11 4.02 26.20
C ILE A 76 12.27 2.84 25.69
N LEU A 77 11.01 3.07 25.32
CA LEU A 77 10.13 2.03 24.79
C LEU A 77 10.66 1.44 23.47
N VAL A 78 11.11 2.31 22.56
CA VAL A 78 11.70 1.90 21.28
C VAL A 78 12.98 1.10 21.52
N LEU A 79 13.83 1.52 22.45
CA LEU A 79 15.06 0.79 22.78
C LEU A 79 14.77 -0.61 23.33
N ILE A 80 13.87 -0.73 24.31
CA ILE A 80 13.44 -2.04 24.86
C ILE A 80 12.88 -2.92 23.74
N THR A 81 12.05 -2.35 22.87
CA THR A 81 11.49 -3.06 21.71
C THR A 81 12.60 -3.60 20.81
N GLU A 82 13.59 -2.77 20.47
CA GLU A 82 14.67 -3.16 19.58
C GLU A 82 15.59 -4.22 20.20
N GLU A 83 15.98 -4.04 21.46
CA GLU A 83 16.88 -4.97 22.16
C GLU A 83 16.27 -6.36 22.35
N TYR A 84 15.00 -6.43 22.74
CA TYR A 84 14.38 -7.68 23.16
C TYR A 84 13.59 -8.41 22.07
N LEU A 85 13.10 -7.71 21.03
CA LEU A 85 12.40 -8.36 19.91
C LEU A 85 13.30 -8.67 18.72
N TYR A 86 14.24 -7.76 18.40
CA TYR A 86 15.11 -7.88 17.22
C TYR A 86 16.52 -8.36 17.57
N GLY A 87 16.83 -8.42 18.87
CA GLY A 87 18.10 -8.87 19.41
C GLY A 87 19.10 -7.73 19.56
N PHE A 88 19.95 -7.81 20.59
CA PHE A 88 21.12 -6.95 20.73
C PHE A 88 21.96 -7.02 19.45
N PHE A 89 22.60 -5.91 19.04
CA PHE A 89 23.32 -5.67 17.77
C PHE A 89 24.21 -6.80 17.18
N PHE A 90 24.40 -7.95 17.84
CA PHE A 90 25.17 -9.11 17.40
C PHE A 90 24.57 -10.51 17.70
N GLN A 91 23.38 -10.65 18.30
CA GLN A 91 22.69 -11.96 18.46
C GLN A 91 21.54 -12.08 17.47
N VAL A 92 21.72 -12.94 16.46
CA VAL A 92 20.71 -13.20 15.43
C VAL A 92 19.55 -13.99 16.05
N VAL A 93 18.34 -13.42 16.01
CA VAL A 93 17.10 -14.13 16.31
C VAL A 93 17.04 -15.39 15.44
N THR A 94 16.92 -16.57 16.05
CA THR A 94 16.88 -17.82 15.30
C THR A 94 15.60 -17.89 14.44
N PRO A 95 15.57 -18.65 13.33
CA PRO A 95 14.37 -18.78 12.51
C PRO A 95 13.12 -19.26 13.27
N LEU A 96 13.32 -20.08 14.31
CA LEU A 96 12.23 -20.52 15.19
C LEU A 96 11.69 -19.37 16.04
N GLN A 97 12.58 -18.59 16.64
CA GLN A 97 12.21 -17.40 17.42
C GLN A 97 11.53 -16.35 16.54
N GLU A 98 12.04 -16.14 15.32
CA GLU A 98 11.41 -15.27 14.34
C GLU A 98 9.98 -15.72 14.03
N LEU A 99 9.76 -17.02 13.80
CA LEU A 99 8.40 -17.55 13.59
C LEU A 99 7.49 -17.32 14.82
N GLN A 100 8.01 -17.53 16.04
CA GLN A 100 7.28 -17.28 17.28
C GLN A 100 6.90 -15.80 17.47
N LEU A 101 7.82 -14.89 17.12
CA LEU A 101 7.58 -13.45 17.11
C LEU A 101 6.43 -13.12 16.15
N LEU A 102 6.55 -13.55 14.89
CA LEU A 102 5.53 -13.29 13.86
C LEU A 102 4.15 -13.82 14.29
N GLU A 103 4.08 -15.06 14.79
CA GLU A 103 2.82 -15.66 15.27
C GLU A 103 2.20 -14.86 16.43
N THR A 104 3.04 -14.40 17.36
CA THR A 104 2.59 -13.60 18.50
C THR A 104 2.09 -12.24 18.06
N LEU A 105 2.77 -11.58 17.12
CA LEU A 105 2.32 -10.32 16.53
C LEU A 105 0.96 -10.49 15.83
N CYS A 106 0.79 -11.51 14.98
CA CYS A 106 -0.50 -11.78 14.34
C CYS A 106 -1.62 -12.00 15.35
N ARG A 107 -1.38 -12.79 16.41
CA ARG A 107 -2.36 -13.00 17.48
C ARG A 107 -2.73 -11.68 18.16
N TYR A 108 -1.72 -10.91 18.58
CA TYR A 108 -1.90 -9.63 19.24
C TYR A 108 -2.74 -8.66 18.39
N PHE A 109 -2.33 -8.42 17.16
CA PHE A 109 -3.00 -7.47 16.27
C PHE A 109 -4.43 -7.89 15.93
N GLN A 110 -4.69 -9.19 15.86
CA GLN A 110 -6.04 -9.72 15.64
C GLN A 110 -6.96 -9.54 16.86
N GLU A 111 -6.40 -9.60 18.08
CA GLU A 111 -7.14 -9.47 19.34
C GLU A 111 -7.29 -8.01 19.81
N SER A 112 -6.39 -7.13 19.38
CA SER A 112 -6.41 -5.70 19.73
C SER A 112 -7.64 -4.98 19.17
N LYS A 113 -8.36 -4.28 20.06
CA LYS A 113 -9.67 -3.67 19.79
C LYS A 113 -9.61 -2.19 19.44
N LEU A 114 -8.61 -1.47 19.91
CA LEU A 114 -8.48 -0.04 19.72
C LEU A 114 -7.59 0.23 18.52
N ASP A 115 -8.21 0.65 17.43
CA ASP A 115 -7.53 0.91 16.16
C ASP A 115 -6.35 1.89 16.33
N PRO A 116 -6.49 3.10 16.92
CA PRO A 116 -5.37 4.03 17.11
C PRO A 116 -4.16 3.44 17.84
N VAL A 117 -4.41 2.78 18.98
CA VAL A 117 -3.38 2.10 19.79
C VAL A 117 -2.69 1.02 18.96
N ARG A 118 -3.46 0.24 18.20
CA ARG A 118 -2.94 -0.82 17.34
C ARG A 118 -1.97 -0.28 16.30
N TYR A 119 -2.28 0.85 15.66
CA TYR A 119 -1.37 1.47 14.70
C TYR A 119 -0.13 2.06 15.35
N LEU A 120 -0.26 2.72 16.50
CA LEU A 120 0.90 3.26 17.23
C LEU A 120 1.85 2.17 17.73
N VAL A 121 1.32 1.04 18.21
CA VAL A 121 2.15 -0.14 18.52
C VAL A 121 2.85 -0.64 17.26
N PHE A 122 2.14 -0.75 16.14
CA PHE A 122 2.75 -1.19 14.88
C PHE A 122 3.86 -0.24 14.41
N ASP A 123 3.64 1.07 14.50
CA ASP A 123 4.63 2.09 14.16
C ASP A 123 5.81 2.08 15.14
N CYS A 124 5.61 1.81 16.43
CA CYS A 124 6.72 1.61 17.37
C CYS A 124 7.59 0.40 17.01
N LEU A 125 6.99 -0.69 16.54
CA LEU A 125 7.69 -1.91 16.15
C LEU A 125 8.47 -1.73 14.84
N PHE A 126 7.81 -1.18 13.82
CA PHE A 126 8.30 -1.19 12.44
C PHE A 126 8.51 0.19 11.81
N GLY A 127 8.23 1.25 12.56
CA GLY A 127 8.46 2.62 12.17
C GLY A 127 9.94 2.89 11.91
N LEU A 128 10.16 3.94 11.15
CA LEU A 128 11.47 4.29 10.63
C LEU A 128 12.05 5.45 11.44
N PRO A 129 13.20 5.29 12.11
CA PRO A 129 13.82 6.40 12.81
C PRO A 129 14.19 7.53 11.83
N GLY A 130 14.05 8.77 12.29
CA GLY A 130 14.50 9.96 11.56
C GLY A 130 16.01 9.91 11.26
N GLU A 131 16.42 10.59 10.20
CA GLU A 131 17.77 10.50 9.62
C GLU A 131 18.90 10.60 10.66
N ASN A 132 19.91 9.72 10.49
CA ASN A 132 21.21 9.61 11.17
C ASN A 132 21.32 8.51 12.23
N LEU A 133 21.67 7.28 11.82
CA LEU A 133 22.71 6.48 12.48
C LEU A 133 23.06 5.24 11.61
N ASP A 134 24.33 5.10 11.19
CA ASP A 134 24.80 3.92 10.44
C ASP A 134 24.55 2.58 11.18
N LEU A 135 24.42 2.63 12.51
CA LEU A 135 24.05 1.50 13.39
C LEU A 135 22.58 1.06 13.22
N GLN A 136 21.69 1.95 12.79
CA GLN A 136 20.27 1.63 12.60
C GLN A 136 20.01 0.94 11.25
N ILE A 137 20.95 0.97 10.30
CA ILE A 137 20.77 0.34 8.98
C ILE A 137 20.57 -1.18 9.12
N GLY A 138 21.35 -1.83 10.00
CA GLY A 138 21.23 -3.29 10.23
C GLY A 138 19.91 -3.68 10.88
N ILE A 139 19.48 -2.94 11.90
CA ILE A 139 18.19 -3.15 12.57
C ILE A 139 17.04 -2.89 11.60
N LEU A 140 17.14 -1.82 10.80
CA LEU A 140 16.15 -1.47 9.80
C LEU A 140 15.98 -2.57 8.75
N GLU A 141 17.09 -3.12 8.24
CA GLU A 141 17.04 -4.22 7.28
C GLU A 141 16.40 -5.48 7.87
N HIS A 142 16.66 -5.75 9.16
CA HIS A 142 16.02 -6.84 9.87
C HIS A 142 14.51 -6.60 10.08
N LYS A 143 14.11 -5.41 10.55
CA LYS A 143 12.71 -4.98 10.66
C LYS A 143 11.98 -5.10 9.32
N MET A 144 12.61 -4.67 8.22
CA MET A 144 12.07 -4.82 6.86
C MET A 144 11.90 -6.28 6.44
N THR A 145 12.86 -7.15 6.77
CA THR A 145 12.77 -8.59 6.49
C THR A 145 11.63 -9.23 7.29
N LEU A 146 11.50 -8.89 8.57
CA LEU A 146 10.41 -9.33 9.43
C LEU A 146 9.06 -8.82 8.92
N MET A 147 8.97 -7.55 8.50
CA MET A 147 7.78 -6.96 7.89
C MET A 147 7.31 -7.75 6.66
N CYS A 148 8.25 -8.12 5.78
CA CYS A 148 7.95 -8.91 4.59
C CYS A 148 7.44 -10.32 4.93
N LYS A 149 8.02 -10.97 5.95
CA LYS A 149 7.56 -12.27 6.42
C LYS A 149 6.22 -12.17 7.14
N LEU A 150 6.01 -11.13 7.93
CA LEU A 150 4.75 -10.83 8.62
C LEU A 150 3.64 -10.60 7.60
N SER A 151 3.89 -9.82 6.55
CA SER A 151 2.91 -9.57 5.49
C SER A 151 2.53 -10.85 4.77
N SER A 152 3.51 -11.68 4.40
CA SER A 152 3.25 -12.99 3.78
C SER A 152 2.44 -13.91 4.68
N MET A 153 2.77 -13.98 5.98
CA MET A 153 2.04 -14.79 6.95
C MET A 153 0.62 -14.25 7.21
N ALA A 154 0.45 -12.93 7.28
CA ALA A 154 -0.85 -12.28 7.46
C ALA A 154 -1.78 -12.51 6.26
N VAL A 155 -1.25 -12.52 5.03
CA VAL A 155 -2.00 -12.94 3.84
C VAL A 155 -2.44 -14.40 3.98
N GLY A 156 -1.51 -15.29 4.34
CA GLY A 156 -1.78 -16.73 4.44
C GLY A 156 -2.77 -17.11 5.55
N THR A 157 -2.80 -16.32 6.63
CA THR A 157 -3.68 -16.52 7.80
C THR A 157 -4.92 -15.63 7.80
N ALA A 158 -5.09 -14.78 6.77
CA ALA A 158 -6.16 -13.79 6.67
C ALA A 158 -6.25 -12.83 7.88
N CYS A 159 -5.09 -12.42 8.42
CA CYS A 159 -5.00 -11.50 9.55
C CYS A 159 -5.18 -10.04 9.10
N GLY A 160 -6.44 -9.61 8.94
CA GLY A 160 -6.79 -8.31 8.37
C GLY A 160 -6.27 -7.10 9.15
N ASN A 161 -6.21 -7.18 10.48
CA ASN A 161 -5.71 -6.08 11.31
C ASN A 161 -4.22 -5.80 11.06
N VAL A 162 -3.41 -6.85 10.91
CA VAL A 162 -1.99 -6.71 10.53
C VAL A 162 -1.87 -6.11 9.13
N LEU A 163 -2.65 -6.61 8.16
CA LEU A 163 -2.64 -6.08 6.79
C LEU A 163 -3.03 -4.59 6.77
N ASN A 164 -4.03 -4.18 7.54
CA ASN A 164 -4.41 -2.76 7.66
C ASN A 164 -3.26 -1.91 8.23
N CYS A 165 -2.55 -2.38 9.25
CA CYS A 165 -1.38 -1.68 9.80
C CYS A 165 -0.24 -1.57 8.78
N ILE A 166 0.04 -2.65 8.05
CA ILE A 166 1.04 -2.62 6.96
C ILE A 166 0.60 -1.65 5.87
N ALA A 167 -0.69 -1.55 5.56
CA ALA A 167 -1.20 -0.63 4.55
C ALA A 167 -0.94 0.84 4.93
N VAL A 168 -1.24 1.21 6.18
CA VAL A 168 -0.93 2.55 6.70
C VAL A 168 0.57 2.80 6.64
N TRP A 169 1.38 1.84 7.09
CA TRP A 169 2.84 1.95 7.01
C TRP A 169 3.36 2.09 5.57
N MET A 170 2.81 1.34 4.61
CA MET A 170 3.15 1.44 3.19
C MET A 170 2.76 2.81 2.61
N HIS A 171 1.65 3.38 3.07
CA HIS A 171 1.24 4.71 2.67
C HIS A 171 2.20 5.79 3.21
N SER A 172 2.58 5.70 4.48
CA SER A 172 3.44 6.69 5.15
C SER A 172 4.92 6.58 4.78
N TYR A 173 5.43 5.36 4.55
CA TYR A 173 6.87 5.08 4.39
C TYR A 173 7.23 4.33 3.11
N GLY A 174 6.25 3.82 2.37
CA GLY A 174 6.48 2.85 1.30
C GLY A 174 7.05 3.43 0.01
N SER A 175 6.89 4.73 -0.25
CA SER A 175 7.49 5.44 -1.40
C SER A 175 9.02 5.45 -1.32
N GLN A 176 9.57 5.56 -0.11
CA GLN A 176 11.00 5.72 0.12
C GLN A 176 11.77 4.45 -0.20
N LEU A 177 12.84 4.59 -0.99
CA LEU A 177 13.80 3.52 -1.30
C LEU A 177 13.13 2.21 -1.78
N GLY A 178 11.93 2.29 -2.37
CA GLY A 178 11.19 1.11 -2.84
C GLY A 178 10.75 0.15 -1.73
N ARG A 179 10.61 0.61 -0.48
CA ARG A 179 10.26 -0.25 0.66
C ARG A 179 8.88 -0.89 0.52
N GLY A 180 7.86 -0.14 0.10
CA GLY A 180 6.53 -0.68 -0.16
C GLY A 180 6.56 -1.72 -1.28
N ALA A 181 7.32 -1.43 -2.35
CA ALA A 181 7.55 -2.37 -3.45
C ALA A 181 8.21 -3.67 -2.97
N ARG A 182 9.16 -3.60 -2.03
CA ARG A 182 9.79 -4.79 -1.44
C ARG A 182 8.79 -5.69 -0.71
N VAL A 183 7.92 -5.11 0.13
CA VAL A 183 6.86 -5.87 0.83
C VAL A 183 5.93 -6.54 -0.17
N ALA A 184 5.48 -5.80 -1.18
CA ALA A 184 4.57 -6.33 -2.19
C ALA A 184 5.22 -7.43 -3.04
N TYR A 185 6.46 -7.23 -3.49
CA TYR A 185 7.22 -8.22 -4.24
C TYR A 185 7.47 -9.49 -3.43
N PHE A 186 7.70 -9.39 -2.12
CA PHE A 186 7.87 -10.56 -1.26
C PHE A 186 6.64 -11.47 -1.27
N ILE A 187 5.43 -10.90 -1.23
CA ILE A 187 4.18 -11.65 -1.37
C ILE A 187 4.06 -12.27 -2.78
N VAL A 188 4.39 -11.51 -3.83
CA VAL A 188 4.42 -12.08 -5.19
C VAL A 188 5.39 -13.26 -5.27
N ASN A 189 6.56 -13.15 -4.65
CA ASN A 189 7.55 -14.21 -4.59
C ASN A 189 7.03 -15.47 -3.88
N ASP A 190 6.45 -15.31 -2.70
CA ASP A 190 5.95 -16.43 -1.92
C ASP A 190 4.76 -17.14 -2.58
N TYR A 191 3.82 -16.38 -3.17
CA TYR A 191 2.55 -16.94 -3.62
C TYR A 191 2.47 -17.16 -5.14
N CYS A 192 3.25 -16.47 -5.96
CA CYS A 192 3.27 -16.69 -7.41
C CYS A 192 4.45 -17.58 -7.85
N TYR A 193 5.59 -17.55 -7.15
CA TYR A 193 6.78 -18.30 -7.54
C TYR A 193 7.08 -19.51 -6.62
N ILE A 194 7.08 -19.32 -5.29
CA ILE A 194 7.47 -20.38 -4.34
C ILE A 194 6.33 -21.36 -4.06
N CYS A 195 5.13 -20.85 -3.73
CA CYS A 195 3.97 -21.66 -3.36
C CYS A 195 2.68 -21.29 -4.13
N PRO A 196 2.61 -21.54 -5.45
CA PRO A 196 1.42 -21.23 -6.26
C PRO A 196 0.12 -21.88 -5.81
N LYS A 197 0.19 -22.96 -5.02
CA LYS A 197 -0.99 -23.64 -4.47
C LYS A 197 -1.73 -22.82 -3.41
N ALA A 198 -1.06 -21.85 -2.80
CA ALA A 198 -1.63 -20.99 -1.77
C ALA A 198 -2.14 -19.65 -2.34
N ILE A 199 -2.18 -19.49 -3.67
CA ILE A 199 -2.49 -18.23 -4.33
C ILE A 199 -3.90 -17.69 -4.03
N ASP A 200 -4.83 -18.56 -3.64
CA ASP A 200 -6.17 -18.16 -3.23
C ASP A 200 -6.16 -17.31 -1.95
N ALA A 201 -5.12 -17.44 -1.10
CA ALA A 201 -4.91 -16.54 0.03
C ALA A 201 -4.70 -15.09 -0.44
N VAL A 202 -3.87 -14.90 -1.48
CA VAL A 202 -3.69 -13.58 -2.11
C VAL A 202 -5.00 -13.12 -2.72
N LYS A 203 -5.72 -13.95 -3.49
CA LYS A 203 -7.01 -13.54 -4.07
C LYS A 203 -8.00 -13.03 -3.02
N ASN A 204 -8.00 -13.62 -1.83
CA ASN A 204 -8.89 -13.24 -0.74
C ASN A 204 -8.47 -11.95 0.00
N VAL A 205 -7.26 -11.42 -0.23
CA VAL A 205 -6.75 -10.21 0.45
C VAL A 205 -7.71 -9.03 0.32
N VAL A 206 -8.33 -8.84 -0.85
CA VAL A 206 -9.30 -7.76 -1.04
C VAL A 206 -10.50 -7.83 -0.09
N ASN A 207 -10.94 -9.04 0.28
CA ASN A 207 -12.03 -9.23 1.25
C ASN A 207 -11.56 -9.06 2.70
N VAL A 208 -10.29 -9.35 2.98
CA VAL A 208 -9.72 -9.33 4.32
C VAL A 208 -9.27 -7.92 4.70
N SER A 209 -8.64 -7.20 3.77
CA SER A 209 -8.16 -5.84 3.94
C SER A 209 -8.15 -5.11 2.58
N PRO A 210 -9.24 -4.39 2.23
CA PRO A 210 -9.31 -3.57 1.03
C PRO A 210 -8.22 -2.48 1.00
N VAL A 211 -7.88 -1.91 2.16
CA VAL A 211 -6.86 -0.85 2.30
C VAL A 211 -5.47 -1.40 1.95
N PHE A 212 -5.13 -2.60 2.43
CA PHE A 212 -3.89 -3.25 2.04
C PHE A 212 -3.89 -3.64 0.57
N ALA A 213 -5.00 -4.17 0.05
CA ALA A 213 -5.11 -4.54 -1.36
C ALA A 213 -4.87 -3.32 -2.28
N TYR A 214 -5.39 -2.14 -1.90
CA TYR A 214 -5.10 -0.89 -2.59
C TYR A 214 -3.61 -0.53 -2.51
N GLN A 215 -3.01 -0.49 -1.31
CA GLN A 215 -1.58 -0.18 -1.16
C GLN A 215 -0.64 -1.20 -1.84
N PHE A 216 -1.08 -2.45 -1.95
CA PHE A 216 -0.39 -3.49 -2.68
C PHE A 216 -0.37 -3.21 -4.19
N ILE A 217 -1.51 -2.80 -4.76
CA ILE A 217 -1.61 -2.30 -6.14
C ILE A 217 -0.72 -1.06 -6.32
N VAL A 218 -0.76 -0.12 -5.39
CA VAL A 218 0.09 1.08 -5.43
C VAL A 218 1.57 0.69 -5.53
N ALA A 219 2.05 -0.14 -4.62
CA ALA A 219 3.46 -0.52 -4.52
C ALA A 219 3.97 -1.35 -5.71
N LEU A 220 3.15 -2.27 -6.22
CA LEU A 220 3.53 -3.08 -7.38
C LEU A 220 3.58 -2.26 -8.67
N SER A 221 2.76 -1.20 -8.77
CA SER A 221 2.81 -0.29 -9.91
C SER A 221 4.19 0.34 -10.02
N HIS A 222 4.71 0.91 -8.92
CA HIS A 222 6.07 1.44 -8.86
C HIS A 222 7.13 0.38 -9.15
N HIS A 223 7.01 -0.80 -8.55
CA HIS A 223 8.01 -1.85 -8.71
C HIS A 223 8.25 -2.26 -10.17
N TYR A 224 7.18 -2.43 -10.96
CA TYR A 224 7.28 -2.93 -12.33
C TYR A 224 7.22 -1.83 -13.41
N VAL A 225 6.79 -0.61 -13.06
CA VAL A 225 6.75 0.54 -13.99
C VAL A 225 8.00 1.41 -13.84
N ASP A 226 8.39 1.78 -12.62
CA ASP A 226 9.54 2.69 -12.40
C ASP A 226 10.89 1.98 -12.56
N ALA A 227 10.98 0.69 -12.22
CA ALA A 227 12.19 -0.11 -12.44
C ALA A 227 12.60 -0.25 -13.92
N LYS A 228 11.72 0.15 -14.86
CA LYS A 228 11.99 0.19 -16.30
C LYS A 228 12.61 1.49 -16.78
N GLN A 229 12.70 2.52 -15.92
CA GLN A 229 13.34 3.79 -16.27
C GLN A 229 14.87 3.73 -16.11
N ASP A 230 15.38 2.77 -15.33
CA ASP A 230 16.80 2.40 -15.33
C ASP A 230 17.05 1.42 -16.50
N ASP A 231 17.80 1.91 -17.50
CA ASP A 231 18.01 1.37 -18.86
C ASP A 231 18.57 -0.08 -18.97
N ASP A 232 18.76 -0.80 -17.85
CA ASP A 232 19.40 -2.13 -17.78
C ASP A 232 18.47 -3.27 -17.31
N ASN A 233 17.22 -3.00 -16.87
CA ASN A 233 16.32 -4.02 -16.30
C ASN A 233 15.04 -4.26 -17.14
N ASP A 234 15.23 -4.50 -18.44
CA ASP A 234 14.16 -4.75 -19.42
C ASP A 234 13.33 -6.03 -19.17
N ASP A 235 13.69 -6.85 -18.17
CA ASP A 235 13.16 -8.20 -17.94
C ASP A 235 12.10 -8.32 -16.84
N LEU A 236 11.73 -7.23 -16.14
CA LEU A 236 10.78 -7.31 -15.04
C LEU A 236 9.32 -7.37 -15.55
N ILE A 237 8.92 -8.55 -16.02
CA ILE A 237 7.56 -8.86 -16.45
C ILE A 237 6.79 -9.48 -15.27
N PRO A 238 5.64 -8.92 -14.87
CA PRO A 238 4.83 -9.47 -13.80
C PRO A 238 4.32 -10.88 -14.16
N PRO A 239 4.23 -11.81 -13.18
CA PRO A 239 3.74 -13.16 -13.42
C PRO A 239 2.26 -13.14 -13.84
N ALA A 240 1.87 -14.05 -14.74
CA ALA A 240 0.50 -14.12 -15.25
C ALA A 240 -0.54 -14.26 -14.13
N SER A 241 -0.20 -15.05 -13.11
CA SER A 241 -1.05 -15.27 -11.95
C SER A 241 -1.33 -13.99 -11.15
N LEU A 242 -0.34 -13.11 -11.00
CA LEU A 242 -0.53 -11.79 -10.38
C LEU A 242 -1.51 -10.94 -11.20
N ILE A 243 -1.33 -10.91 -12.52
CA ILE A 243 -2.20 -10.15 -13.41
C ILE A 243 -3.65 -10.66 -13.32
N GLU A 244 -3.85 -11.98 -13.27
CA GLU A 244 -5.18 -12.56 -13.07
C GLU A 244 -5.80 -12.18 -11.72
N ILE A 245 -5.02 -12.16 -10.64
CA ILE A 245 -5.49 -11.71 -9.32
C ILE A 245 -5.95 -10.26 -9.38
N LEU A 246 -5.10 -9.35 -9.87
CA LEU A 246 -5.42 -7.93 -9.98
C LEU A 246 -6.65 -7.69 -10.85
N ALA A 247 -6.73 -8.38 -11.99
CA ALA A 247 -7.89 -8.31 -12.86
C ALA A 247 -9.16 -8.79 -12.16
N THR A 248 -9.08 -9.88 -11.39
CA THR A 248 -10.21 -10.43 -10.62
C THR A 248 -10.68 -9.44 -9.58
N TRP A 249 -9.77 -8.84 -8.81
CA TRP A 249 -10.11 -7.81 -7.82
C TRP A 249 -10.85 -6.63 -8.46
N ILE A 250 -10.34 -6.09 -9.56
CA ILE A 250 -10.97 -4.92 -10.23
C ILE A 250 -12.33 -5.30 -10.82
N ILE A 251 -12.45 -6.50 -11.40
CA ILE A 251 -13.71 -6.96 -12.01
C ILE A 251 -14.77 -7.22 -10.93
N GLU A 252 -14.41 -7.84 -9.83
CA GLU A 252 -15.34 -8.25 -8.77
C GLU A 252 -15.64 -7.13 -7.78
N GLN A 253 -14.65 -6.28 -7.49
CA GLN A 253 -14.73 -5.18 -6.52
C GLN A 253 -14.12 -3.88 -7.09
N PRO A 254 -14.83 -3.20 -8.01
CA PRO A 254 -14.34 -1.97 -8.64
C PRO A 254 -13.96 -0.87 -7.63
N ASN A 255 -14.64 -0.81 -6.49
CA ASN A 255 -14.38 0.18 -5.44
C ASN A 255 -12.98 0.09 -4.83
N ILE A 256 -12.25 -1.01 -5.02
CA ILE A 256 -10.85 -1.16 -4.55
C ILE A 256 -9.97 -0.02 -5.06
N CYS A 257 -10.28 0.54 -6.23
CA CYS A 257 -9.50 1.59 -6.88
C CYS A 257 -9.67 2.97 -6.23
N SER A 258 -10.68 3.12 -5.38
CA SER A 258 -11.05 4.37 -4.70
C SER A 258 -10.90 4.27 -3.18
N VAL A 259 -10.32 3.16 -2.67
CA VAL A 259 -10.10 2.97 -1.24
C VAL A 259 -9.05 3.96 -0.75
N LYS A 260 -9.44 4.83 0.18
CA LYS A 260 -8.53 5.71 0.90
C LYS A 260 -8.07 5.05 2.20
N VAL A 261 -6.85 5.39 2.63
CA VAL A 261 -6.43 5.12 4.00
C VAL A 261 -7.28 6.02 4.92
N PRO A 262 -7.94 5.48 5.95
CA PRO A 262 -8.77 6.30 6.84
C PRO A 262 -7.98 7.47 7.44
N SER A 263 -8.56 8.68 7.39
CA SER A 263 -7.90 9.93 7.79
C SER A 263 -7.44 9.91 9.25
N VAL A 264 -8.21 9.24 10.12
CA VAL A 264 -7.86 9.01 11.52
C VAL A 264 -6.43 8.47 11.67
N PHE A 265 -5.94 7.65 10.73
CA PHE A 265 -4.59 7.09 10.80
C PHE A 265 -3.51 8.02 10.24
N LEU A 266 -3.89 8.97 9.38
CA LEU A 266 -2.99 9.99 8.84
C LEU A 266 -2.83 11.16 9.81
N GLU A 267 -3.85 11.40 10.65
CA GLU A 267 -3.89 12.42 11.69
C GLU A 267 -3.21 11.97 12.98
N LEU A 268 -2.92 10.67 13.15
CA LEU A 268 -2.13 10.19 14.27
C LEU A 268 -0.71 10.79 14.21
N PRO A 269 -0.20 11.35 15.31
CA PRO A 269 1.14 11.91 15.33
C PRO A 269 2.15 10.78 15.06
N SER A 270 3.01 10.99 14.07
CA SER A 270 4.08 10.03 13.79
C SER A 270 5.09 10.05 14.94
N ILE A 271 5.29 8.88 15.55
CA ILE A 271 6.30 8.61 16.59
C ILE A 271 7.70 9.04 16.12
N HIS A 272 7.95 8.91 14.82
CA HIS A 272 9.25 9.20 14.22
C HIS A 272 9.37 10.58 13.57
N LYS A 273 8.43 11.52 13.83
CA LYS A 273 8.44 12.91 13.32
C LYS A 273 8.76 12.97 11.82
N PHE A 274 8.10 12.13 11.04
CA PHE A 274 8.26 12.16 9.60
C PHE A 274 7.54 13.39 9.04
N VAL A 275 8.30 14.32 8.46
CA VAL A 275 7.74 15.43 7.70
C VAL A 275 7.42 14.91 6.31
N TYR A 276 6.13 14.79 5.98
CA TYR A 276 5.72 14.63 4.59
C TYR A 276 6.36 15.77 3.79
N SER A 277 7.32 15.44 2.94
CA SER A 277 7.78 16.43 1.98
C SER A 277 6.61 16.60 1.00
N ASP A 278 6.02 17.79 0.95
CA ASP A 278 5.00 18.19 -0.05
C ASP A 278 5.45 17.91 -1.51
N ASN A 279 6.73 17.59 -1.71
CA ASN A 279 7.35 17.30 -3.01
C ASN A 279 7.45 15.80 -3.35
N GLU A 280 7.22 14.89 -2.40
CA GLU A 280 7.03 13.47 -2.71
C GLU A 280 5.58 13.30 -3.15
N LYS A 281 5.37 13.55 -4.45
CA LYS A 281 4.11 13.38 -5.18
C LYS A 281 3.19 12.39 -4.47
N ASN A 282 2.15 12.94 -3.82
CA ASN A 282 0.91 12.20 -3.68
C ASN A 282 0.66 11.51 -5.01
N PHE A 283 0.34 10.22 -4.98
CA PHE A 283 0.13 9.39 -6.16
C PHE A 283 -0.89 10.08 -7.09
N ASP A 284 -0.42 10.94 -7.99
CA ASP A 284 -1.24 11.89 -8.78
C ASP A 284 -2.11 11.16 -9.82
N LEU A 285 -1.78 9.89 -10.05
CA LEU A 285 -2.53 8.91 -10.81
C LEU A 285 -3.13 7.91 -9.82
N CYS A 286 -4.43 7.63 -9.93
CA CYS A 286 -4.97 6.39 -9.40
C CYS A 286 -4.05 5.25 -9.90
N PRO A 287 -3.39 4.49 -9.00
CA PRO A 287 -2.34 3.53 -9.37
C PRO A 287 -2.77 2.54 -10.46
N ILE A 288 -4.07 2.33 -10.60
CA ILE A 288 -4.69 1.52 -11.66
C ILE A 288 -4.32 1.98 -13.08
N PHE A 289 -4.11 3.29 -13.30
CA PHE A 289 -3.72 3.84 -14.60
C PHE A 289 -2.29 3.47 -14.97
N SER A 290 -1.39 3.33 -13.99
CA SER A 290 -0.04 2.81 -14.20
C SER A 290 -0.06 1.35 -14.71
N TYR A 291 -1.11 0.57 -14.41
CA TYR A 291 -1.30 -0.77 -14.96
C TYR A 291 -1.96 -0.78 -16.35
N MET A 292 -2.50 0.33 -16.84
CA MET A 292 -2.92 0.41 -18.24
C MET A 292 -1.71 0.31 -19.17
N GLU A 293 -0.56 0.87 -18.77
CA GLU A 293 0.71 0.70 -19.47
C GLU A 293 1.02 -0.77 -19.72
N TRP A 294 0.84 -1.63 -18.71
CA TRP A 294 1.06 -3.07 -18.85
C TRP A 294 0.20 -3.69 -19.95
N CYS A 295 -1.07 -3.29 -20.05
CA CYS A 295 -1.98 -3.76 -21.08
C CYS A 295 -1.59 -3.26 -22.49
N LEU A 296 -1.05 -2.04 -22.58
CA LEU A 296 -0.57 -1.43 -23.83
C LEU A 296 0.76 -2.01 -24.30
N LEU A 297 1.65 -2.38 -23.38
CA LEU A 297 2.95 -2.98 -23.65
C LEU A 297 2.85 -4.46 -24.03
N GLU A 298 1.87 -5.17 -23.48
CA GLU A 298 1.73 -6.61 -23.64
C GLU A 298 1.82 -7.13 -25.09
N PRO A 299 1.21 -6.51 -26.12
CA PRO A 299 1.33 -6.97 -27.50
C PRO A 299 2.77 -7.00 -28.01
N PHE A 300 3.63 -6.09 -27.53
CA PHE A 300 5.05 -6.03 -27.90
C PHE A 300 5.88 -7.10 -27.17
N LEU A 301 5.51 -7.43 -25.93
CA LEU A 301 6.21 -8.45 -25.12
C LEU A 301 5.98 -9.89 -25.62
N ARG A 302 4.94 -10.12 -26.44
CA ARG A 302 4.69 -11.43 -27.08
C ARG A 302 5.82 -11.86 -28.02
N HIS A 303 6.62 -10.92 -28.50
CA HIS A 303 7.74 -11.21 -29.40
C HIS A 303 8.92 -11.90 -28.72
N GLN A 304 9.01 -11.82 -27.39
CA GLN A 304 10.21 -12.21 -26.65
C GLN A 304 10.11 -13.57 -25.94
N THR A 305 8.91 -14.15 -25.73
CA THR A 305 8.76 -15.38 -24.94
C THR A 305 7.89 -16.42 -25.65
N LEU A 306 8.39 -17.65 -25.85
CA LEU A 306 7.70 -18.70 -26.64
C LEU A 306 6.81 -19.64 -25.80
N SER A 307 7.00 -19.76 -24.48
CA SER A 307 6.38 -20.83 -23.69
C SER A 307 5.04 -20.48 -23.01
N ASP A 308 4.72 -19.19 -22.78
CA ASP A 308 3.55 -18.77 -21.96
C ASP A 308 2.69 -17.66 -22.59
N VAL A 309 2.83 -17.40 -23.89
CA VAL A 309 2.18 -16.26 -24.58
C VAL A 309 0.66 -16.26 -24.41
N ALA A 310 0.02 -17.42 -24.53
CA ALA A 310 -1.44 -17.51 -24.50
C ALA A 310 -2.02 -17.23 -23.10
N ILE A 311 -1.36 -17.72 -22.04
CA ILE A 311 -1.79 -17.53 -20.65
C ILE A 311 -1.60 -16.06 -20.26
N LYS A 312 -0.43 -15.48 -20.59
CA LYS A 312 -0.18 -14.05 -20.38
C LYS A 312 -1.19 -13.21 -21.15
N LYS A 313 -1.40 -13.46 -22.44
CA LYS A 313 -2.39 -12.73 -23.26
C LYS A 313 -3.79 -12.71 -22.64
N LYS A 314 -4.26 -13.87 -22.17
CA LYS A 314 -5.56 -13.97 -21.49
C LYS A 314 -5.60 -13.11 -20.23
N SER A 315 -4.56 -13.17 -19.41
CA SER A 315 -4.45 -12.43 -18.16
C SER A 315 -4.50 -10.91 -18.38
N TYR A 316 -3.69 -10.38 -19.30
CA TYR A 316 -3.69 -8.95 -19.63
C TYR A 316 -4.99 -8.50 -20.31
N SER A 317 -5.63 -9.36 -21.10
CA SER A 317 -6.93 -9.07 -21.69
C SER A 317 -8.03 -9.00 -20.63
N MET A 318 -7.97 -9.86 -19.61
CA MET A 318 -8.85 -9.82 -18.44
C MET A 318 -8.63 -8.54 -17.63
N LEU A 319 -7.37 -8.15 -17.42
CA LEU A 319 -7.02 -6.90 -16.73
C LEU A 319 -7.56 -5.67 -17.48
N HIS A 320 -7.35 -5.62 -18.81
CA HIS A 320 -7.91 -4.57 -19.67
C HIS A 320 -9.43 -4.49 -19.55
N TYR A 321 -10.12 -5.62 -19.61
CA TYR A 321 -11.58 -5.68 -19.40
C TYR A 321 -11.98 -5.15 -18.01
N GLY A 322 -11.23 -5.49 -16.96
CA GLY A 322 -11.43 -4.96 -15.61
C GLY A 322 -11.43 -3.44 -15.58
N PHE A 323 -10.45 -2.80 -16.23
CA PHE A 323 -10.40 -1.33 -16.32
C PHE A 323 -11.59 -0.73 -17.06
N LEU A 324 -11.98 -1.32 -18.19
CA LEU A 324 -13.15 -0.85 -18.93
C LEU A 324 -14.43 -0.98 -18.08
N LYS A 325 -14.57 -2.08 -17.31
CA LYS A 325 -15.70 -2.31 -16.41
C LYS A 325 -15.70 -1.31 -15.25
N PHE A 326 -14.55 -1.05 -14.64
CA PHE A 326 -14.38 -0.05 -13.58
C PHE A 326 -14.85 1.33 -14.04
N MET A 327 -14.26 1.86 -15.12
CA MET A 327 -14.65 3.16 -15.69
C MET A 327 -16.14 3.21 -16.07
N SER A 328 -16.70 2.11 -16.57
CA SER A 328 -18.13 2.06 -16.90
C SER A 328 -19.03 2.07 -15.67
N SER A 329 -18.55 1.54 -14.54
CA SER A 329 -19.30 1.46 -13.28
C SER A 329 -19.33 2.81 -12.56
N GLU A 330 -18.25 3.58 -12.63
CA GLU A 330 -18.14 4.95 -12.07
C GLU A 330 -19.25 5.90 -12.57
N LYS A 331 -19.61 5.80 -13.86
CA LYS A 331 -20.75 6.54 -14.42
C LYS A 331 -22.06 6.27 -13.68
N SER A 332 -22.28 5.04 -13.22
CA SER A 332 -23.52 4.65 -12.52
C SER A 332 -23.59 5.28 -11.13
N ILE A 333 -22.44 5.46 -10.47
CA ILE A 333 -22.32 6.09 -9.15
C ILE A 333 -22.61 7.60 -9.28
N SER A 334 -21.98 8.28 -10.25
CA SER A 334 -22.22 9.71 -10.52
C SER A 334 -23.68 9.99 -10.94
N ALA A 335 -24.31 9.09 -11.72
CA ALA A 335 -25.71 9.23 -12.13
C ALA A 335 -26.73 8.92 -11.02
N MET A 336 -26.39 8.10 -10.01
CA MET A 336 -27.25 7.86 -8.84
C MET A 336 -27.20 9.05 -7.86
N ALA A 337 -26.01 9.61 -7.61
CA ALA A 337 -25.85 10.75 -6.71
C ALA A 337 -26.61 12.01 -7.18
N LEU A 338 -26.82 12.17 -8.48
CA LEU A 338 -27.60 13.28 -9.05
C LEU A 338 -29.12 13.12 -8.96
N ASN A 339 -29.63 11.92 -8.65
CA ASN A 339 -31.07 11.67 -8.55
C ASN A 339 -31.60 11.75 -7.11
N ASP A 340 -30.74 11.75 -6.09
CA ASP A 340 -31.11 11.94 -4.68
C ASP A 340 -31.05 13.41 -4.22
N SER A 341 -30.61 14.34 -5.09
CA SER A 341 -30.50 15.77 -4.76
C SER A 341 -31.81 16.57 -4.85
N ASP A 342 -32.96 15.92 -4.99
CA ASP A 342 -34.30 16.56 -4.96
C ASP A 342 -34.94 16.56 -3.54
N GLY A 343 -34.21 16.08 -2.53
CA GLY A 343 -34.58 16.24 -1.12
C GLY A 343 -34.07 17.57 -0.56
N GLU A 344 -34.96 18.38 0.00
CA GLU A 344 -34.63 19.63 0.71
C GLU A 344 -33.55 19.38 1.77
N ILE A 345 -32.34 19.90 1.55
CA ILE A 345 -31.20 19.79 2.47
C ILE A 345 -31.49 20.67 3.70
N GLU A 346 -31.57 20.07 4.88
CA GLU A 346 -31.68 20.80 6.15
C GLU A 346 -30.39 21.57 6.46
N PRO A 347 -30.46 22.81 7.00
CA PRO A 347 -29.27 23.59 7.29
C PRO A 347 -28.50 22.99 8.47
N GLY A 348 -27.42 22.27 8.19
CA GLY A 348 -26.56 21.64 9.20
C GLY A 348 -25.84 20.38 8.72
N GLU A 349 -26.28 19.76 7.63
CA GLU A 349 -25.55 18.65 7.02
C GLU A 349 -24.37 19.20 6.20
N LEU A 350 -23.15 19.00 6.71
CA LEU A 350 -21.94 19.13 5.91
C LEU A 350 -22.09 18.16 4.75
N LEU A 351 -22.04 18.67 3.51
CA LEU A 351 -21.81 17.84 2.34
C LEU A 351 -20.53 17.05 2.66
N GLU A 352 -20.63 15.73 2.84
CA GLU A 352 -19.46 14.89 2.63
C GLU A 352 -18.97 15.27 1.25
N GLU A 353 -17.78 15.87 1.17
CA GLU A 353 -17.13 16.14 -0.11
C GLU A 353 -17.10 14.79 -0.82
N ASN A 354 -17.98 14.62 -1.81
CA ASN A 354 -17.86 13.55 -2.78
C ASN A 354 -16.57 13.87 -3.53
N ASP A 355 -15.44 13.50 -2.91
CA ASP A 355 -14.10 13.56 -3.46
C ASP A 355 -14.12 12.72 -4.72
N GLY A 356 -14.38 13.43 -5.81
CA GLY A 356 -14.86 12.89 -7.06
C GLY A 356 -13.89 11.86 -7.62
N VAL A 357 -14.48 10.85 -8.25
CA VAL A 357 -13.89 9.99 -9.28
C VAL A 357 -12.63 10.62 -9.87
N ASP A 358 -11.47 9.98 -9.69
CA ASP A 358 -10.23 10.44 -10.30
C ASP A 358 -10.41 10.49 -11.83
N LEU A 359 -10.66 11.70 -12.35
CA LEU A 359 -10.86 11.94 -13.78
C LEU A 359 -9.52 11.70 -14.50
N LEU A 360 -9.55 11.09 -15.69
CA LEU A 360 -8.38 11.01 -16.55
C LEU A 360 -7.98 12.43 -16.95
N LYS A 361 -6.86 12.90 -16.41
CA LYS A 361 -6.28 14.19 -16.76
C LYS A 361 -5.66 14.11 -18.13
N LYS A 362 -5.50 15.27 -18.77
CA LYS A 362 -4.81 15.35 -20.07
C LYS A 362 -3.38 14.80 -20.00
N SER A 363 -2.68 15.03 -18.89
CA SER A 363 -1.32 14.50 -18.65
C SER A 363 -1.27 12.99 -18.77
N ASP A 364 -2.27 12.30 -18.24
CA ASP A 364 -2.30 10.84 -18.10
C ASP A 364 -2.53 10.19 -19.46
N VAL A 365 -3.43 10.76 -20.25
CA VAL A 365 -3.66 10.33 -21.62
C VAL A 365 -2.42 10.57 -22.50
N LEU A 366 -1.74 11.70 -22.32
CA LEU A 366 -0.49 11.97 -23.03
C LEU A 366 0.64 11.03 -22.60
N PHE A 367 0.69 10.64 -21.33
CA PHE A 367 1.62 9.62 -20.84
C PHE A 367 1.38 8.28 -21.53
N LEU A 368 0.13 7.76 -21.53
CA LEU A 368 -0.21 6.50 -22.18
C LEU A 368 0.03 6.53 -23.71
N LEU A 369 -0.23 7.66 -24.36
CA LEU A 369 0.12 7.89 -25.77
C LEU A 369 1.62 7.78 -26.02
N ASN A 370 2.42 8.40 -25.16
CA ASN A 370 3.88 8.36 -25.25
C ASN A 370 4.43 6.97 -25.00
N VAL A 371 3.84 6.19 -24.08
CA VAL A 371 4.16 4.77 -23.88
C VAL A 371 4.04 4.02 -25.21
N VAL A 372 2.88 4.08 -25.87
CA VAL A 372 2.66 3.37 -27.15
C VAL A 372 3.64 3.84 -28.23
N LYS A 373 3.86 5.15 -28.37
CA LYS A 373 4.82 5.69 -29.35
C LYS A 373 6.24 5.19 -29.10
N LYS A 374 6.71 5.25 -27.84
CA LYS A 374 8.04 4.76 -27.46
C LYS A 374 8.18 3.26 -27.70
N SER A 375 7.17 2.45 -27.39
CA SER A 375 7.19 1.00 -27.63
C SER A 375 7.27 0.66 -29.12
N ILE A 376 6.53 1.37 -29.97
CA ILE A 376 6.62 1.19 -31.44
C ILE A 376 8.03 1.52 -31.95
N GLN A 377 8.67 2.56 -31.40
CA GLN A 377 10.05 2.92 -31.75
C GLN A 377 11.07 1.91 -31.21
N LYS A 378 10.88 1.41 -29.99
CA LYS A 378 11.76 0.43 -29.34
C LYS A 378 11.70 -0.94 -30.01
N TYR A 379 10.54 -1.34 -30.52
CA TYR A 379 10.33 -2.63 -31.18
C TYR A 379 9.90 -2.44 -32.66
N PRO A 380 10.79 -1.97 -33.55
CA PRO A 380 10.45 -1.71 -34.94
C PRO A 380 10.04 -2.99 -35.69
N ASP A 381 10.64 -4.12 -35.32
CA ASP A 381 10.37 -5.46 -35.88
C ASP A 381 9.11 -6.13 -35.31
N ALA A 382 8.36 -5.42 -34.45
CA ALA A 382 7.07 -5.91 -33.97
C ALA A 382 6.10 -6.15 -35.14
N LEU A 383 5.29 -7.22 -35.08
CA LEU A 383 4.26 -7.49 -36.09
C LEU A 383 3.29 -6.30 -36.12
N GLU A 384 2.88 -5.86 -37.31
CA GLU A 384 1.95 -4.75 -37.47
C GLU A 384 0.63 -4.99 -36.72
N GLU A 385 0.17 -6.25 -36.63
CA GLU A 385 -0.99 -6.63 -35.83
C GLU A 385 -0.82 -6.29 -34.34
N HIS A 386 0.37 -6.48 -33.77
CA HIS A 386 0.64 -6.14 -32.36
C HIS A 386 0.69 -4.63 -32.14
N LYS A 387 1.27 -3.89 -33.09
CA LYS A 387 1.27 -2.41 -33.07
C LYS A 387 -0.16 -1.88 -33.13
N GLN A 388 -1.00 -2.44 -34.00
CA GLN A 388 -2.42 -2.08 -34.10
C GLN A 388 -3.21 -2.47 -32.85
N GLU A 389 -2.95 -3.64 -32.26
CA GLU A 389 -3.61 -4.08 -31.02
C GLU A 389 -3.34 -3.13 -29.85
N ALA A 390 -2.10 -2.67 -29.68
CA ALA A 390 -1.75 -1.70 -28.63
C ALA A 390 -2.50 -0.36 -28.82
N VAL A 391 -2.58 0.12 -30.06
CA VAL A 391 -3.37 1.32 -30.40
C VAL A 391 -4.85 1.11 -30.11
N ASP A 392 -5.42 -0.04 -30.51
CA ASP A 392 -6.83 -0.33 -30.29
C ASP A 392 -7.18 -0.44 -28.79
N LYS A 393 -6.31 -1.03 -27.97
CA LYS A 393 -6.48 -1.05 -26.50
C LYS A 393 -6.53 0.36 -25.91
N LEU A 394 -5.59 1.24 -26.28
CA LEU A 394 -5.59 2.64 -25.85
C LEU A 394 -6.89 3.35 -26.24
N LEU A 395 -7.31 3.17 -27.49
CA LEU A 395 -8.51 3.81 -28.02
C LEU A 395 -9.79 3.29 -27.36
N GLN A 396 -9.86 2.02 -26.97
CA GLN A 396 -10.98 1.48 -26.18
C GLN A 396 -11.06 2.13 -24.79
N ILE A 397 -9.93 2.28 -24.09
CA ILE A 397 -9.85 2.99 -22.80
C ILE A 397 -10.42 4.40 -22.96
N LEU A 398 -9.94 5.14 -23.97
CA LEU A 398 -10.36 6.51 -24.22
C LEU A 398 -11.84 6.62 -24.64
N GLN A 399 -12.38 5.68 -25.40
CA GLN A 399 -13.81 5.67 -25.73
C GLN A 399 -14.68 5.43 -24.51
N VAL A 400 -14.31 4.47 -23.66
CA VAL A 400 -15.05 4.16 -22.44
C VAL A 400 -14.95 5.33 -21.46
N ALA A 401 -13.77 5.92 -21.27
CA ALA A 401 -13.60 7.12 -20.45
C ALA A 401 -14.48 8.28 -20.96
N LYS A 402 -14.52 8.51 -22.28
CA LYS A 402 -15.42 9.51 -22.90
C LYS A 402 -16.89 9.23 -22.57
N TRP A 403 -17.31 7.99 -22.74
CA TRP A 403 -18.70 7.58 -22.54
C TRP A 403 -19.12 7.63 -21.07
N ALA A 404 -18.18 7.32 -20.17
CA ALA A 404 -18.35 7.37 -18.72
C ALA A 404 -18.33 8.79 -18.15
N GLY A 405 -17.77 9.76 -18.90
CA GLY A 405 -17.60 11.13 -18.42
C GLY A 405 -16.34 11.32 -17.58
N CYS A 406 -15.40 10.38 -17.62
CA CYS A 406 -14.17 10.39 -16.83
C CYS A 406 -13.07 11.29 -17.45
N TYR A 407 -13.42 12.44 -18.03
CA TYR A 407 -12.46 13.39 -18.62
C TYR A 407 -12.57 14.77 -17.98
N ASP A 408 -11.43 15.41 -17.73
CA ASP A 408 -11.35 16.84 -17.37
C ASP A 408 -11.12 17.77 -18.59
N PHE A 409 -10.96 17.21 -19.80
CA PHE A 409 -10.64 17.96 -21.03
C PHE A 409 -11.51 17.56 -22.26
N PRO A 410 -11.67 18.45 -23.26
CA PRO A 410 -12.38 18.12 -24.49
C PRO A 410 -11.55 17.20 -25.42
N PRO A 411 -12.09 16.07 -25.91
CA PRO A 411 -11.35 15.07 -26.70
C PRO A 411 -10.68 15.59 -27.98
N LYS A 412 -11.20 16.68 -28.56
CA LYS A 412 -10.61 17.36 -29.74
C LYS A 412 -9.16 17.77 -29.54
N GLN A 413 -8.76 18.06 -28.29
CA GLN A 413 -7.38 18.43 -27.98
C GLN A 413 -6.39 17.28 -28.17
N LEU A 414 -6.87 16.03 -28.25
CA LEU A 414 -6.01 14.85 -28.44
C LEU A 414 -5.73 14.53 -29.91
N ILE A 415 -6.55 15.04 -30.85
CA ILE A 415 -6.45 14.76 -32.30
C ILE A 415 -5.01 14.94 -32.84
N PRO A 416 -4.27 16.01 -32.51
CA PRO A 416 -2.91 16.20 -33.02
C PRO A 416 -1.93 15.10 -32.61
N PHE A 417 -2.15 14.44 -31.47
CA PHE A 417 -1.22 13.46 -30.92
C PHE A 417 -1.38 12.06 -31.55
N PHE A 418 -2.51 11.78 -32.20
CA PHE A 418 -2.78 10.48 -32.83
C PHE A 418 -2.24 10.35 -34.26
N VAL A 419 -1.78 11.44 -34.87
CA VAL A 419 -1.36 11.47 -36.29
C VAL A 419 -0.22 10.48 -36.58
N ASP A 420 0.66 10.27 -35.60
CA ASP A 420 1.85 9.43 -35.74
C ASP A 420 1.60 7.95 -35.40
N LEU A 421 0.38 7.58 -34.99
CA LEU A 421 0.07 6.20 -34.62
C LEU A 421 -0.31 5.33 -35.83
N PRO A 422 -0.08 4.01 -35.75
CA PRO A 422 -0.60 3.05 -36.71
C PRO A 422 -2.09 3.26 -36.97
N LYS A 423 -2.48 3.34 -38.24
CA LYS A 423 -3.88 3.56 -38.62
C LYS A 423 -4.69 2.30 -38.39
N THR A 424 -5.54 2.31 -37.37
CA THR A 424 -6.54 1.28 -37.14
C THR A 424 -7.93 1.73 -37.59
N ARG A 425 -8.84 0.76 -37.79
CA ARG A 425 -10.25 1.06 -38.08
C ARG A 425 -10.88 1.85 -36.93
N LEU A 426 -10.53 1.52 -35.69
CA LEU A 426 -11.02 2.22 -34.50
C LEU A 426 -10.53 3.66 -34.45
N LEU A 427 -9.25 3.89 -34.75
CA LEU A 427 -8.68 5.24 -34.79
C LEU A 427 -9.40 6.12 -35.80
N THR A 428 -9.64 5.60 -36.99
CA THR A 428 -10.34 6.32 -38.06
C THR A 428 -11.76 6.72 -37.63
N LEU A 429 -12.46 5.83 -36.92
CA LEU A 429 -13.80 6.08 -36.41
C LEU A 429 -13.81 7.10 -35.26
N ILE A 430 -12.80 7.08 -34.38
CA ILE A 430 -12.67 8.06 -33.30
C ILE A 430 -12.41 9.45 -33.86
N LEU A 431 -11.45 9.57 -34.79
CA LEU A 431 -11.09 10.84 -35.41
C LEU A 431 -12.23 11.46 -36.23
N SER A 432 -13.14 10.65 -36.77
CA SER A 432 -14.34 11.17 -37.46
C SER A 432 -15.46 11.60 -36.50
N THR A 433 -15.44 11.10 -35.26
CA THR A 433 -16.49 11.34 -34.25
C THR A 433 -16.10 12.44 -33.25
N TRP A 434 -14.81 12.76 -33.14
CA TRP A 434 -14.26 13.66 -32.11
C TRP A 434 -14.14 15.11 -32.54
#